data_AF-A0A3E0PX73-F1
#
_entry.id   AF-A0A3E0PX73-F1
#
_cell.length_a   1.000
_cell.length_b   1.000
_cell.length_c   1.000
_cell.angle_alpha   90.00
_cell.angle_beta   90.00
_cell.angle_gamma   90.00
#
_symmetry.space_group_name_H-M   'P 1'
#
loop_
_entity.id
_entity.type
_entity.pdbx_description
1 polymer ?
#
loop_
_entity_poly.entity_id
_entity_poly.type
_entity_poly.pdbx_seq_one_letter_code
_entity_poly.pdbx_strand_id
1 'polypeptide(L)'
;MSWPDHILALFAEIARPMAVVLNADGCREGWLQGEFYRHFSPQYDGFRVNYSYRSGRVKHDVYCPSPNEMVAELKVYGMRGYFNKNLCGQGNIKRFLPEVTATRVSLTEQEIDDLGASGYLADVRRLRQLPDSLKRYMILVLQKADDPDDFGKATSALQVSAEEWHWECNDFLVRISQIK
;
A
#
# COMPACT_ATOMS: atom_id res chain seq x y z
N MET A 1 -6.58 -6.61 21.17
CA MET A 1 -5.60 -6.09 20.21
C MET A 1 -6.28 -6.07 18.85
N SER A 2 -6.26 -4.95 18.13
CA SER A 2 -6.92 -4.81 16.82
C SER A 2 -6.05 -5.42 15.71
N TRP A 3 -6.62 -5.62 14.51
CA TRP A 3 -5.86 -6.06 13.33
C TRP A 3 -4.71 -5.11 12.97
N PRO A 4 -4.93 -3.79 12.89
CA PRO A 4 -3.84 -2.82 12.72
C PRO A 4 -2.73 -2.99 13.75
N ASP A 5 -3.07 -3.14 15.04
CA ASP A 5 -2.06 -3.33 16.10
C ASP A 5 -1.19 -4.58 15.86
N HIS A 6 -1.81 -5.70 15.46
CA HIS A 6 -1.08 -6.93 15.14
C HIS A 6 -0.14 -6.75 13.94
N ILE A 7 -0.59 -6.05 12.89
CA ILE A 7 0.22 -5.80 11.69
C ILE A 7 1.39 -4.88 12.03
N LEU A 8 1.17 -3.82 12.81
CA LEU A 8 2.24 -2.93 13.23
C LEU A 8 3.26 -3.65 14.13
N ALA A 9 2.81 -4.51 15.05
CA ALA A 9 3.69 -5.34 15.87
C ALA A 9 4.55 -6.28 15.01
N LEU A 10 3.97 -6.89 13.96
CA LEU A 10 4.72 -7.71 13.02
C LEU A 10 5.80 -6.90 12.30
N PHE A 11 5.48 -5.71 11.79
CA PHE A 11 6.47 -4.84 11.14
C PHE A 11 7.59 -4.43 12.09
N ALA A 12 7.29 -4.19 13.37
CA ALA A 12 8.29 -3.92 14.38
C ALA A 12 9.23 -5.12 14.61
N GLU A 13 8.70 -6.34 14.63
CA GLU A 13 9.47 -7.58 14.77
C GLU A 13 10.39 -7.83 13.56
N ILE A 14 9.88 -7.61 12.35
CA ILE A 14 10.62 -7.87 11.10
C ILE A 14 11.42 -6.66 10.60
N ALA A 15 11.50 -5.57 11.37
CA ALA A 15 12.07 -4.31 10.88
C ALA A 15 13.52 -4.46 10.40
N ARG A 16 14.35 -5.16 11.18
CA ARG A 16 15.76 -5.39 10.84
C ARG A 16 15.93 -6.22 9.57
N PRO A 17 15.33 -7.42 9.40
CA PRO A 17 15.45 -8.15 8.14
C PRO A 17 14.81 -7.41 6.97
N MET A 18 13.74 -6.64 7.20
CA MET A 18 13.08 -5.86 6.17
C MET A 18 13.95 -4.70 5.65
N ALA A 19 14.68 -4.00 6.52
CA ALA A 19 15.62 -2.93 6.12
C ALA A 19 16.66 -3.40 5.10
N VAL A 20 17.03 -4.68 5.12
CA VAL A 20 17.97 -5.29 4.16
C VAL A 20 17.33 -5.51 2.78
N VAL A 21 16.02 -5.76 2.74
CA VAL A 21 15.28 -6.16 1.52
C VAL A 21 14.57 -4.97 0.85
N LEU A 22 14.39 -3.87 1.57
CA LEU A 22 13.64 -2.69 1.09
C LEU A 22 14.29 -1.95 -0.09
N ASN A 23 15.56 -2.21 -0.41
CA ASN A 23 16.13 -1.70 -1.64
C ASN A 23 15.50 -2.41 -2.86
N ALA A 24 14.49 -1.76 -3.43
CA ALA A 24 13.70 -2.26 -4.55
C ALA A 24 14.16 -1.73 -5.92
N ASP A 25 15.42 -1.25 -6.02
CA ASP A 25 16.04 -0.81 -7.28
C ASP A 25 15.98 -1.89 -8.40
N GLY A 26 15.86 -3.17 -8.02
CA GLY A 26 15.68 -4.30 -8.96
C GLY A 26 14.23 -4.60 -9.38
N CYS A 27 13.22 -3.90 -8.84
CA CYS A 27 11.81 -4.19 -9.11
C CYS A 27 11.26 -3.37 -10.28
N ARG A 28 10.38 -4.00 -11.09
CA ARG A 28 9.82 -3.47 -12.35
C ARG A 28 9.33 -2.02 -12.28
N GLU A 29 8.63 -1.65 -11.21
CA GLU A 29 8.06 -0.30 -11.03
C GLU A 29 8.64 0.38 -9.78
N GLY A 30 9.78 -0.12 -9.31
CA GLY A 30 10.43 0.28 -8.08
C GLY A 30 9.79 -0.29 -6.82
N TRP A 31 8.59 -0.88 -6.83
CA TRP A 31 7.86 -1.24 -5.62
C TRP A 31 7.72 -2.75 -5.36
N LEU A 32 7.40 -3.11 -4.11
CA LEU A 32 6.85 -4.42 -3.73
C LEU A 32 5.35 -4.28 -3.40
N GLN A 33 4.57 -5.31 -3.70
CA GLN A 33 3.15 -5.35 -3.40
C GLN A 33 2.70 -6.72 -2.88
N GLY A 34 1.66 -6.75 -2.06
CA GLY A 34 1.05 -7.97 -1.58
C GLY A 34 -0.44 -7.78 -1.34
N GLU A 35 -1.24 -8.75 -1.78
CA GLU A 35 -2.68 -8.78 -1.53
C GLU A 35 -3.00 -9.79 -0.43
N PHE A 36 -3.87 -9.41 0.51
CA PHE A 36 -4.38 -10.30 1.55
C PHE A 36 -5.83 -10.66 1.25
N TYR A 37 -6.11 -11.95 1.29
CA TYR A 37 -7.43 -12.50 1.01
C TYR A 37 -7.95 -13.28 2.21
N ARG A 38 -9.24 -13.10 2.51
CA ARG A 38 -9.97 -14.05 3.33
C ARG A 38 -10.29 -15.26 2.46
N HIS A 39 -9.89 -16.43 2.93
CA HIS A 39 -10.27 -17.69 2.34
C HIS A 39 -11.16 -18.43 3.31
N PHE A 40 -12.42 -18.60 2.91
CA PHE A 40 -13.35 -19.48 3.57
C PHE A 40 -13.58 -20.67 2.66
N SER A 41 -13.13 -21.85 3.09
CA SER A 41 -13.50 -23.11 2.48
C SER A 41 -13.84 -24.11 3.58
N PRO A 42 -14.72 -25.09 3.33
CA PRO A 42 -15.08 -26.08 4.33
C PRO A 42 -13.90 -26.87 4.92
N GLN A 43 -12.72 -26.83 4.28
CA GLN A 43 -11.51 -27.58 4.67
C GLN A 43 -10.40 -26.67 5.20
N TYR A 44 -10.44 -25.38 4.90
CA TYR A 44 -9.43 -24.40 5.28
C TYR A 44 -10.08 -23.03 5.42
N ASP A 45 -10.12 -22.55 6.66
CA ASP A 45 -10.40 -21.16 7.00
C ASP A 45 -9.08 -20.46 7.33
N GLY A 46 -8.80 -19.34 6.66
CA GLY A 46 -7.58 -18.59 6.94
C GLY A 46 -7.31 -17.42 6.00
N PHE A 47 -6.12 -16.84 6.17
CA PHE A 47 -5.61 -15.78 5.31
C PHE A 47 -4.68 -16.34 4.26
N ARG A 48 -4.76 -15.82 3.04
CA ARG A 48 -3.80 -16.09 1.96
C ARG A 48 -3.19 -14.80 1.46
N VAL A 49 -1.91 -14.86 1.10
CA VAL A 49 -1.20 -13.82 0.35
C VAL A 49 -1.02 -14.26 -1.11
N ASN A 50 -0.56 -13.39 -2.00
CA ASN A 50 -0.16 -13.81 -3.35
C ASN A 50 0.95 -14.88 -3.30
N TYR A 51 0.72 -16.05 -3.92
CA TYR A 51 1.65 -17.21 -3.88
C TYR A 51 1.89 -17.91 -5.22
N SER A 52 1.13 -17.58 -6.27
CA SER A 52 1.27 -18.20 -7.60
C SER A 52 1.94 -17.27 -8.58
N TYR A 53 2.78 -17.80 -9.47
CA TYR A 53 3.46 -17.02 -10.51
C TYR A 53 2.62 -16.98 -11.79
N ARG A 54 2.46 -15.79 -12.39
CA ARG A 54 1.96 -15.70 -13.77
C ARG A 54 3.07 -16.11 -14.74
N SER A 55 2.95 -17.28 -15.36
CA SER A 55 3.84 -17.72 -16.44
C SER A 55 3.52 -16.99 -17.75
N GLY A 56 4.50 -16.88 -18.65
CA GLY A 56 4.30 -16.37 -20.01
C GLY A 56 4.41 -14.85 -20.22
N ARG A 57 4.83 -14.08 -19.20
CA ARG A 57 5.18 -12.66 -19.35
C ARG A 57 6.68 -12.46 -19.11
N VAL A 58 7.26 -11.45 -19.75
CA VAL A 58 8.66 -10.99 -19.48
C VAL A 58 8.84 -10.49 -18.04
N LYS A 59 7.74 -10.36 -17.29
CA LYS A 59 7.67 -9.74 -15.96
C LYS A 59 7.03 -10.72 -14.98
N HIS A 60 7.65 -10.89 -13.81
CA HIS A 60 7.17 -11.79 -12.76
C HIS A 60 6.13 -11.08 -11.88
N ASP A 61 4.86 -11.44 -12.05
CA ASP A 61 3.78 -11.02 -11.17
C ASP A 61 3.33 -12.23 -10.32
N VAL A 62 3.26 -12.05 -9.00
CA VAL A 62 2.69 -13.05 -8.08
C VAL A 62 1.21 -12.72 -7.85
N TYR A 63 0.35 -13.74 -7.87
CA TYR A 63 -1.10 -13.60 -7.68
C TYR A 63 -1.67 -14.73 -6.82
N CYS A 64 -2.91 -14.56 -6.37
CA CYS A 64 -3.72 -15.64 -5.78
C CYS A 64 -4.73 -16.16 -6.82
N PRO A 65 -4.68 -17.44 -7.25
CA PRO A 65 -5.61 -18.00 -8.24
C PRO A 65 -7.08 -18.08 -7.80
N SER A 66 -7.33 -17.94 -6.50
CA SER A 66 -8.68 -18.02 -5.93
C SER A 66 -8.85 -17.05 -4.75
N PRO A 67 -9.43 -15.87 -4.99
CA PRO A 67 -9.93 -15.05 -3.92
C PRO A 67 -11.39 -14.62 -4.14
N ASN A 68 -12.25 -14.90 -3.17
CA ASN A 68 -13.60 -14.31 -3.20
C ASN A 68 -13.66 -12.99 -2.42
N GLU A 69 -12.72 -12.72 -1.50
CA GLU A 69 -12.76 -11.51 -0.65
C GLU A 69 -11.34 -11.01 -0.32
N MET A 70 -10.80 -10.11 -1.13
CA MET A 70 -9.61 -9.32 -0.74
C MET A 70 -9.97 -8.45 0.46
N VAL A 71 -9.08 -8.31 1.44
CA VAL A 71 -9.34 -7.48 2.63
C VAL A 71 -8.20 -6.54 2.97
N ALA A 72 -7.03 -6.72 2.37
CA ALA A 72 -6.01 -5.70 2.43
C ALA A 72 -5.12 -5.71 1.20
N GLU A 73 -4.56 -4.54 0.90
CA GLU A 73 -3.48 -4.35 -0.06
C GLU A 73 -2.27 -3.80 0.70
N LEU A 74 -1.08 -4.35 0.45
CA LEU A 74 0.20 -3.86 0.92
C LEU A 74 0.98 -3.27 -0.25
N LYS A 75 1.41 -2.02 -0.11
CA LYS A 75 2.37 -1.37 -0.99
C LYS A 75 3.62 -0.99 -0.23
N VAL A 76 4.76 -1.26 -0.84
CA VAL A 76 6.07 -0.88 -0.30
C VAL A 76 6.74 0.04 -1.32
N TYR A 77 6.91 1.29 -0.93
CA TYR A 77 7.60 2.30 -1.71
C TYR A 77 8.81 2.82 -0.95
N GLY A 78 9.73 3.41 -1.69
CA GLY A 78 10.76 4.30 -1.16
C GLY A 78 10.36 5.74 -1.41
N MET A 79 10.86 6.62 -0.58
CA MET A 79 10.63 8.05 -0.72
C MET A 79 11.45 8.69 -1.86
N ARG A 80 12.21 7.90 -2.63
CA ARG A 80 13.00 8.36 -3.76
C ARG A 80 13.10 7.31 -4.86
N GLY A 81 13.05 7.75 -6.12
CA GLY A 81 13.35 6.91 -7.29
C GLY A 81 12.14 6.22 -7.91
N TYR A 82 10.93 6.63 -7.54
CA TYR A 82 9.69 6.01 -8.00
C TYR A 82 8.99 6.90 -9.03
N PHE A 83 8.31 6.28 -10.00
CA PHE A 83 7.59 7.02 -11.02
C PHE A 83 6.31 7.63 -10.43
N ASN A 84 6.06 8.92 -10.67
CA ASN A 84 4.85 9.60 -10.20
C ASN A 84 3.51 8.90 -10.53
N LYS A 85 3.44 8.24 -11.70
CA LYS A 85 2.27 7.43 -12.11
C LYS A 85 1.91 6.32 -11.11
N ASN A 86 2.82 5.97 -10.22
CA ASN A 86 2.63 4.96 -9.20
C ASN A 86 1.58 5.36 -8.15
N LEU A 87 1.30 6.66 -8.01
CA LEU A 87 0.32 7.18 -7.06
C LEU A 87 -1.12 7.04 -7.57
N CYS A 88 -1.38 7.43 -8.82
CA CYS A 88 -2.74 7.51 -9.38
C CYS A 88 -2.83 7.21 -10.90
N GLY A 89 -1.75 6.76 -11.53
CA GLY A 89 -1.64 6.56 -12.97
C GLY A 89 -1.24 7.79 -13.78
N GLN A 90 -1.11 8.96 -13.14
CA GLN A 90 -0.75 10.21 -13.79
C GLN A 90 0.70 10.61 -13.49
N GLY A 91 1.40 11.18 -14.48
CA GLY A 91 2.78 11.67 -14.26
C GLY A 91 2.87 12.94 -13.41
N ASN A 92 1.79 13.72 -13.33
CA ASN A 92 1.72 14.95 -12.54
C ASN A 92 1.05 14.68 -11.19
N ILE A 93 1.83 14.78 -10.11
CA ILE A 93 1.39 14.55 -8.73
C ILE A 93 1.39 15.83 -7.88
N LYS A 94 1.54 17.02 -8.49
CA LYS A 94 1.65 18.28 -7.74
C LYS A 94 0.51 18.53 -6.76
N ARG A 95 -0.70 18.07 -7.10
CA ARG A 95 -1.89 18.17 -6.23
C ARG A 95 -1.78 17.39 -4.91
N PHE A 96 -0.87 16.42 -4.84
CA PHE A 96 -0.66 15.60 -3.64
C PHE A 96 0.54 16.08 -2.83
N LEU A 97 1.29 17.07 -3.33
CA LEU A 97 2.37 17.69 -2.57
C LEU A 97 1.76 18.55 -1.45
N PRO A 98 2.26 18.43 -0.22
CA PRO A 98 1.78 19.27 0.87
C PRO A 98 2.23 20.73 0.65
N GLU A 99 1.33 21.68 0.92
CA GLU A 99 1.66 23.11 0.85
C GLU A 99 2.71 23.52 1.89
N VAL A 100 2.67 22.86 3.05
CA VAL A 100 3.61 23.04 4.17
C VAL A 100 4.10 21.67 4.63
N THR A 101 5.39 21.55 4.93
CA THR A 101 6.00 20.33 5.48
C THR A 101 5.18 19.76 6.63
N ALA A 102 5.03 18.44 6.67
CA ALA A 102 4.24 17.67 7.64
C ALA A 102 2.71 17.87 7.59
N THR A 103 2.17 18.62 6.62
CA THR A 103 0.73 18.68 6.40
C THR A 103 0.24 17.45 5.66
N ARG A 104 -0.96 16.97 6.02
CA ARG A 104 -1.63 15.85 5.35
C ARG A 104 -2.49 16.37 4.20
N VAL A 105 -2.45 15.66 3.08
CA VAL A 105 -3.32 15.91 1.92
C VAL A 105 -4.42 14.85 1.94
N SER A 106 -5.57 15.21 2.49
CA SER A 106 -6.73 14.34 2.57
C SER A 106 -7.50 14.36 1.26
N LEU A 107 -7.85 13.18 0.75
CA LEU A 107 -8.76 13.07 -0.39
C LEU A 107 -10.16 12.74 0.09
N THR A 108 -11.14 13.35 -0.55
CA THR A 108 -12.53 12.89 -0.49
C THR A 108 -12.69 11.58 -1.25
N GLU A 109 -13.78 10.89 -0.95
CA GLU A 109 -14.20 9.69 -1.66
C GLU A 109 -14.33 9.92 -3.18
N GLN A 110 -15.01 10.99 -3.58
CA GLN A 110 -15.17 11.34 -5.00
C GLN A 110 -13.81 11.58 -5.68
N GLU A 111 -12.87 12.25 -5.02
CA GLU A 111 -11.54 12.47 -5.59
C GLU A 111 -10.76 11.16 -5.80
N ILE A 112 -10.90 10.19 -4.89
CA ILE A 112 -10.29 8.86 -5.08
C ILE A 112 -10.89 8.17 -6.31
N ASP A 113 -12.20 8.27 -6.49
CA ASP A 113 -12.89 7.65 -7.63
C ASP A 113 -12.50 8.27 -8.98
N ASP A 114 -12.39 9.60 -9.01
CA ASP A 114 -12.00 10.38 -10.20
C ASP A 114 -10.52 10.19 -10.58
N LEU A 115 -9.64 10.01 -9.59
CA LEU A 115 -8.18 9.95 -9.80
C LEU A 115 -7.62 8.54 -9.87
N GLY A 116 -8.31 7.54 -9.32
CA GLY A 116 -7.83 6.17 -9.13
C GLY A 116 -7.76 5.34 -10.42
N ALA A 117 -7.04 5.81 -11.43
CA ALA A 117 -6.90 5.11 -12.71
C ALA A 117 -5.95 3.90 -12.64
N SER A 118 -4.84 4.02 -11.92
CA SER A 118 -3.91 2.91 -11.60
C SER A 118 -3.04 3.25 -10.38
N GLY A 119 -2.22 2.30 -9.91
CA GLY A 119 -1.31 2.51 -8.78
C GLY A 119 -2.03 2.54 -7.43
N TYR A 120 -1.44 3.24 -6.46
CA TYR A 120 -1.92 3.28 -5.07
C TYR A 120 -3.42 3.64 -4.93
N LEU A 121 -3.87 4.71 -5.60
CA LEU A 121 -5.28 5.14 -5.52
C LEU A 121 -6.25 4.17 -6.20
N ALA A 122 -5.82 3.43 -7.22
CA ALA A 122 -6.67 2.41 -7.83
C ALA A 122 -6.89 1.22 -6.88
N ASP A 123 -5.89 0.86 -6.08
CA ASP A 123 -6.03 -0.17 -5.05
C ASP A 123 -6.93 0.27 -3.90
N VAL A 124 -6.81 1.53 -3.47
CA VAL A 124 -7.75 2.13 -2.51
C VAL A 124 -9.19 2.07 -3.08
N ARG A 125 -9.39 2.52 -4.33
CA ARG A 125 -10.70 2.44 -5.00
C ARG A 125 -11.23 1.02 -5.06
N ARG A 126 -10.38 0.05 -5.40
CA ARG A 126 -10.75 -1.38 -5.47
C ARG A 126 -11.18 -1.91 -4.11
N LEU A 127 -10.51 -1.53 -3.02
CA LEU A 127 -10.94 -1.88 -1.66
C LEU A 127 -12.31 -1.26 -1.32
N ARG A 128 -12.57 -0.01 -1.70
CA ARG A 128 -13.87 0.65 -1.46
C ARG A 128 -15.06 -0.05 -2.14
N GLN A 129 -14.83 -0.71 -3.27
CA GLN A 129 -15.87 -1.42 -4.02
C GLN A 129 -16.29 -2.77 -3.39
N LEU A 130 -15.60 -3.22 -2.35
CA LEU A 130 -15.93 -4.45 -1.62
C LEU A 130 -17.06 -4.20 -0.59
N PRO A 131 -17.77 -5.26 -0.14
CA PRO A 131 -18.86 -5.12 0.81
C PRO A 131 -18.49 -4.42 2.13
N ASP A 132 -19.38 -3.54 2.61
CA ASP A 132 -19.20 -2.78 3.87
C ASP A 132 -19.09 -3.65 5.12
N SER A 133 -19.59 -4.89 5.05
CA SER A 133 -19.43 -5.88 6.12
C SER A 133 -17.98 -6.30 6.35
N LEU A 134 -17.09 -6.03 5.39
CA LEU A 134 -15.67 -6.36 5.46
C LEU A 134 -14.87 -5.17 5.99
N LYS A 135 -14.02 -5.44 6.98
CA LYS A 135 -12.94 -4.53 7.35
C LYS A 135 -11.84 -4.63 6.31
N ARG A 136 -11.46 -3.49 5.74
CA ARG A 136 -10.59 -3.39 4.57
C ARG A 136 -9.44 -2.45 4.88
N TYR A 137 -8.23 -2.83 4.50
CA TYR A 137 -7.03 -2.08 4.89
C TYR A 137 -6.12 -1.79 3.71
N MET A 138 -5.68 -0.55 3.60
CA MET A 138 -4.53 -0.19 2.78
C MET A 138 -3.31 -0.09 3.68
N ILE A 139 -2.30 -0.91 3.45
CA ILE A 139 -1.04 -0.93 4.19
C ILE A 139 0.02 -0.31 3.29
N LEU A 140 0.61 0.78 3.75
CA LEU A 140 1.66 1.49 3.04
C LEU A 140 2.93 1.46 3.88
N VAL A 141 4.00 0.93 3.30
CA VAL A 141 5.35 1.00 3.86
C VAL A 141 6.14 1.97 3.00
N LEU A 142 6.74 2.98 3.65
CA LEU A 142 7.59 3.98 3.02
C LEU A 142 9.00 3.87 3.57
N GLN A 143 9.95 3.39 2.78
CA GLN A 143 11.37 3.47 3.09
C GLN A 143 11.81 4.93 3.10
N LYS A 144 12.38 5.34 4.23
CA LYS A 144 12.81 6.72 4.46
C LYS A 144 14.03 7.07 3.60
N ALA A 145 14.11 8.35 3.27
CA ALA A 145 15.25 8.96 2.64
C ALA A 145 15.53 10.32 3.30
N ASP A 146 16.79 10.70 3.40
CA ASP A 146 17.18 12.01 3.95
C ASP A 146 16.64 13.18 3.10
N ASP A 147 16.59 12.98 1.78
CA ASP A 147 16.01 13.92 0.82
C ASP A 147 14.96 13.21 -0.05
N PRO A 148 13.67 13.24 0.37
CA PRO A 148 12.58 12.64 -0.38
C PRO A 148 12.27 13.44 -1.65
N ASP A 149 12.06 12.75 -2.78
CA ASP A 149 11.60 13.39 -4.01
C ASP A 149 10.11 13.75 -3.94
N ASP A 150 9.56 14.31 -5.01
CA ASP A 150 8.13 14.70 -5.07
C ASP A 150 7.20 13.51 -4.82
N PHE A 151 7.57 12.31 -5.26
CA PHE A 151 6.79 11.11 -5.00
C PHE A 151 6.83 10.73 -3.53
N GLY A 152 8.01 10.73 -2.91
CA GLY A 152 8.16 10.49 -1.47
C GLY A 152 7.41 11.50 -0.62
N LYS A 153 7.48 12.79 -0.98
CA LYS A 153 6.74 13.87 -0.32
C LYS A 153 5.23 13.67 -0.45
N ALA A 154 4.74 13.41 -1.66
CA ALA A 154 3.32 13.20 -1.93
C ALA A 154 2.76 11.97 -1.20
N THR A 155 3.43 10.82 -1.30
CA THR A 155 3.00 9.57 -0.65
C THR A 155 3.01 9.67 0.88
N SER A 156 3.97 10.39 1.45
CA SER A 156 4.05 10.64 2.90
C SER A 156 2.91 11.52 3.41
N ALA A 157 2.53 12.54 2.63
CA ALA A 157 1.48 13.47 2.97
C ALA A 157 0.05 12.94 2.69
N LEU A 158 -0.11 12.10 1.67
CA LEU A 158 -1.41 11.64 1.20
C LEU A 158 -2.15 10.85 2.28
N GLN A 159 -3.39 11.24 2.59
CA GLN A 159 -4.30 10.54 3.49
C GLN A 159 -5.56 10.10 2.74
N VAL A 160 -5.84 8.79 2.77
CA VAL A 160 -6.97 8.18 2.06
C VAL A 160 -8.08 7.70 3.01
N SER A 161 -7.87 7.79 4.32
CA SER A 161 -8.87 7.52 5.34
C SER A 161 -8.61 8.35 6.59
N ALA A 162 -9.68 8.73 7.28
CA ALA A 162 -9.60 9.35 8.60
C ALA A 162 -9.16 8.35 9.68
N GLU A 163 -9.46 7.06 9.49
CA GLU A 163 -9.10 5.99 10.41
C GLU A 163 -7.78 5.36 9.94
N GLU A 164 -6.68 5.80 10.56
CA GLU A 164 -5.32 5.40 10.19
C GLU A 164 -4.47 5.13 11.43
N TRP A 165 -3.63 4.09 11.36
CA TRP A 165 -2.60 3.77 12.34
C TRP A 165 -1.22 3.89 11.70
N HIS A 166 -0.23 4.18 12.52
CA HIS A 166 1.14 4.31 12.06
C HIS A 166 2.15 3.73 13.05
N TRP A 167 3.26 3.25 12.52
CA TRP A 167 4.45 2.89 13.27
C TRP A 167 5.67 3.29 12.45
N GLU A 168 6.71 3.76 13.11
CA GLU A 168 7.88 4.33 12.46
C GLU A 168 9.15 3.87 13.16
N CYS A 169 10.17 3.53 12.36
CA CYS A 169 11.54 3.30 12.81
C CYS A 169 12.50 4.17 12.01
N ASN A 170 13.81 3.97 12.18
CA ASN A 170 14.81 4.75 11.45
C ASN A 170 14.77 4.51 9.93
N ASP A 171 14.40 3.30 9.50
CA ASP A 171 14.51 2.89 8.10
C ASP A 171 13.22 3.10 7.30
N PHE A 172 12.04 2.98 7.94
CA PHE A 172 10.77 3.09 7.25
C PHE A 172 9.62 3.53 8.16
N LEU A 173 8.55 4.00 7.51
CA LEU A 173 7.25 4.32 8.08
C LEU A 173 6.22 3.31 7.57
N VAL A 174 5.41 2.76 8.47
CA VAL A 174 4.25 1.93 8.14
C VAL A 174 2.98 2.70 8.46
N ARG A 175 2.06 2.76 7.51
CA ARG A 175 0.73 3.36 7.66
C ARG A 175 -0.32 2.33 7.28
N ILE A 176 -1.36 2.21 8.10
CA ILE A 176 -2.50 1.33 7.85
C ILE A 176 -3.74 2.21 7.81
N SER A 177 -4.35 2.39 6.65
CA SER A 177 -5.61 3.11 6.50
C SER A 177 -6.77 2.11 6.44
N GLN A 178 -7.78 2.27 7.29
CA GLN A 178 -9.02 1.49 7.15
C GLN A 178 -9.90 2.11 6.08
N ILE A 179 -10.18 1.35 5.03
CA ILE A 179 -10.95 1.79 3.87
C ILE A 179 -12.43 1.49 4.13
N LYS A 180 -13.26 2.51 3.93
CA LYS A 180 -14.73 2.44 4.03
C LYS A 180 -15.35 2.29 2.66
#